data_AF-A0A4Z0IYF5-F1
#
_entry.id   AF-A0A4Z0IYF5-F1
#
_cell.length_a   1.000
_cell.length_b   1.000
_cell.length_c   1.000
_cell.angle_alpha   90.00
_cell.angle_beta   90.00
_cell.angle_gamma   90.00
#
_symmetry.space_group_name_H-M   'P 1'
#
loop_
_entity.id
_entity.type
_entity.pdbx_description
1 polymer ?
#
loop_
_entity_poly.entity_id
_entity_poly.type
_entity_poly.pdbx_seq_one_letter_code
_entity_poly.pdbx_strand_id
1 'polypeptide(L)'
;MATKKSHLPIALIVDLILVVLFTIVGHYTHSHNFDPQGLMTTAWPFLAALVLAWLLTAVWDRPISPLATGTGVWAVTVLVGLVLRGVTGASGEPGTVPVSFMIVATSLNLVTLVGWRIIATAVSGGSSRRGRSR
;
A
#
# COMPACT_ATOMS: atom_id res chain seq x y z
N MET A 1 18.29 28.22 5.00
CA MET A 1 18.03 26.80 4.71
C MET A 1 16.59 26.67 4.23
N ALA A 2 16.36 26.51 2.92
CA ALA A 2 15.03 26.21 2.41
C ALA A 2 14.67 24.78 2.84
N THR A 3 13.72 24.63 3.75
CA THR A 3 13.16 23.34 4.11
C THR A 3 12.51 22.75 2.86
N LYS A 4 13.17 21.77 2.22
CA LYS A 4 12.52 20.94 1.20
C LYS A 4 11.26 20.38 1.86
N LYS A 5 10.08 20.76 1.37
CA LYS A 5 8.83 20.08 1.76
C LYS A 5 8.97 18.61 1.39
N SER A 6 9.31 17.75 2.33
CA SER A 6 9.31 16.32 2.12
C SER A 6 7.85 15.89 1.99
N HIS A 7 7.45 15.38 0.82
CA HIS A 7 6.12 14.78 0.62
C HIS A 7 5.99 13.39 1.27
N LEU A 8 7.00 13.00 2.03
CA LEU A 8 7.19 11.74 2.70
C LEU A 8 6.08 11.41 3.73
N PRO A 9 5.74 12.28 4.71
CA PRO A 9 4.68 11.97 5.66
C PRO A 9 3.31 11.84 4.99
N ILE A 10 3.04 12.64 3.95
CA ILE A 10 1.79 12.55 3.18
C ILE A 10 1.71 11.19 2.47
N ALA A 11 2.80 10.77 1.81
CA ALA A 11 2.84 9.48 1.13
C ALA A 11 2.63 8.31 2.10
N LEU A 12 3.25 8.37 3.29
CA LEU A 12 3.09 7.33 4.32
C LEU A 12 1.65 7.25 4.82
N ILE A 13 1.03 8.40 5.11
CA ILE A 13 -0.35 8.47 5.58
C ILE A 13 -1.31 7.92 4.50
N VAL A 14 -1.11 8.30 3.24
CA VAL A 14 -1.94 7.80 2.13
C VAL A 14 -1.78 6.29 1.98
N ASP A 15 -0.55 5.77 2.00
CA ASP A 15 -0.31 4.31 1.93
C ASP A 15 -0.97 3.57 3.10
N LEU A 16 -0.83 4.07 4.33
CA LEU A 16 -1.46 3.50 5.52
C LEU A 16 -2.99 3.45 5.39
N ILE A 17 -3.61 4.58 5.02
CA ILE A 17 -5.06 4.66 4.83
C ILE A 17 -5.49 3.65 3.77
N LEU A 18 -4.79 3.59 2.65
CA LEU A 18 -5.14 2.71 1.54
C LEU A 18 -4.99 1.22 1.88
N VAL A 19 -3.95 0.83 2.61
CA VAL A 19 -3.79 -0.55 3.10
C VAL A 19 -4.88 -0.90 4.10
N VAL A 20 -5.22 0.01 5.03
CA VAL A 20 -6.33 -0.20 5.97
C VAL A 20 -7.66 -0.35 5.23
N LEU A 21 -7.96 0.53 4.27
CA LEU A 21 -9.18 0.45 3.46
C LEU A 21 -9.26 -0.87 2.69
N PHE A 22 -8.15 -1.32 2.08
CA PHE A 22 -8.06 -2.63 1.46
C PHE A 22 -8.47 -3.75 2.44
N THR A 23 -7.95 -3.72 3.67
CA THR A 23 -8.23 -4.77 4.67
C THR A 23 -9.69 -4.74 5.13
N ILE A 24 -10.28 -3.54 5.28
CA ILE A 24 -11.68 -3.36 5.65
C ILE A 24 -12.59 -3.91 4.56
N VAL A 25 -12.38 -3.49 3.31
CA VAL A 25 -13.19 -3.93 2.17
C VAL A 25 -13.02 -5.43 1.97
N GLY A 26 -11.79 -5.94 1.94
CA GLY A 26 -11.50 -7.35 1.76
C GLY A 26 -12.13 -8.24 2.84
N HIS A 27 -12.04 -7.83 4.11
CA HIS A 27 -12.67 -8.54 5.23
C HIS A 27 -14.19 -8.53 5.09
N TYR A 28 -14.80 -7.35 4.94
CA TYR A 28 -16.25 -7.21 4.86
C TYR A 28 -16.85 -8.00 3.70
N THR A 29 -16.21 -8.01 2.52
CA THR A 29 -16.68 -8.79 1.37
C THR A 29 -16.71 -10.30 1.61
N HIS A 30 -15.84 -10.83 2.48
CA HIS A 30 -15.80 -12.25 2.77
C HIS A 30 -16.66 -12.62 4.00
N SER A 31 -16.57 -11.85 5.06
CA SER A 31 -17.21 -12.16 6.34
C SER A 31 -18.61 -11.57 6.50
N HIS A 32 -18.97 -10.59 5.66
CA HIS A 32 -20.19 -9.77 5.79
C HIS A 32 -20.36 -9.15 7.19
N ASN A 33 -19.25 -8.95 7.91
CA ASN A 33 -19.25 -8.43 9.28
C ASN A 33 -18.10 -7.44 9.51
N PHE A 34 -18.23 -6.62 10.56
CA PHE A 34 -17.23 -5.66 11.02
C PHE A 34 -16.66 -6.06 12.38
N ASP A 35 -16.24 -7.32 12.51
CA ASP A 35 -15.55 -7.78 13.71
C ASP A 35 -14.13 -7.15 13.81
N PRO A 36 -13.80 -6.41 14.88
CA PRO A 36 -12.48 -5.81 15.03
C PRO A 36 -11.35 -6.83 15.04
N GLN A 37 -11.56 -8.01 15.61
CA GLN A 37 -10.53 -9.04 15.70
C GLN A 37 -10.23 -9.66 14.33
N GLY A 38 -11.26 -10.02 13.56
CA GLY A 38 -11.13 -10.46 12.16
C GLY A 38 -10.47 -9.41 11.26
N LEU A 39 -10.77 -8.12 11.50
CA LEU A 39 -10.13 -7.05 10.76
C LEU A 39 -8.64 -6.92 11.11
N MET A 40 -8.29 -6.96 12.39
CA MET A 40 -6.89 -6.86 12.81
C MET A 40 -6.06 -8.04 12.35
N THR A 41 -6.58 -9.27 12.43
CA THR A 41 -5.93 -10.49 11.88
C THR A 41 -5.69 -10.37 10.37
N THR A 42 -6.57 -9.67 9.65
CA THR A 42 -6.37 -9.39 8.22
C THR A 42 -5.38 -8.26 7.95
N ALA A 43 -5.38 -7.21 8.78
CA ALA A 43 -4.61 -6.00 8.54
C ALA A 43 -3.15 -6.10 8.94
N TRP A 44 -2.85 -6.68 10.11
CA TRP A 44 -1.51 -6.60 10.70
C TRP A 44 -0.38 -7.15 9.78
N PRO A 45 -0.55 -8.25 9.00
CA PRO A 45 0.53 -8.75 8.15
C PRO A 45 0.90 -7.74 7.06
N PHE A 46 -0.10 -7.05 6.50
CA PHE A 46 0.09 -6.06 5.44
C PHE A 46 0.60 -4.73 5.99
N LEU A 47 0.17 -4.33 7.18
CA LEU A 47 0.70 -3.14 7.85
C LEU A 47 2.16 -3.33 8.24
N ALA A 48 2.53 -4.49 8.80
CA ALA A 48 3.92 -4.82 9.10
C ALA A 48 4.76 -4.87 7.81
N ALA A 49 4.24 -5.47 6.75
CA ALA A 49 4.89 -5.51 5.45
C ALA A 49 5.06 -4.11 4.82
N LEU A 50 4.09 -3.20 4.99
CA LEU A 50 4.18 -1.82 4.51
C LEU A 50 5.28 -1.04 5.24
N VAL A 51 5.38 -1.19 6.57
CA VAL A 51 6.47 -0.59 7.35
C VAL A 51 7.81 -1.09 6.84
N LEU A 52 7.94 -2.41 6.64
CA LEU A 52 9.16 -2.99 6.10
C LEU A 52 9.46 -2.50 4.67
N ALA A 53 8.43 -2.37 3.83
CA ALA A 53 8.56 -1.85 2.47
C ALA A 53 9.13 -0.43 2.47
N TRP A 54 8.64 0.44 3.38
CA TRP A 54 9.16 1.80 3.54
C TRP A 54 10.60 1.87 4.03
N LEU A 55 11.04 0.89 4.84
CA LEU A 55 12.42 0.79 5.31
C LEU A 55 13.36 0.25 4.22
N LEU A 56 12.90 -0.74 3.43
CA LEU A 56 13.73 -1.44 2.43
C LEU A 56 13.78 -0.73 1.09
N THR A 57 12.72 -0.04 0.71
CA THR A 57 12.67 0.68 -0.57
C THR A 57 13.19 2.10 -0.36
N ALA A 58 13.97 2.62 -1.30
CA ALA A 58 14.56 3.96 -1.24
C ALA A 58 13.50 5.07 -1.46
N VAL A 59 12.40 5.05 -0.69
CA VAL A 59 11.29 6.02 -0.72
C VAL A 59 11.78 7.46 -0.48
N TRP A 60 12.91 7.58 0.22
CA TRP A 60 13.52 8.82 0.70
C TRP A 60 13.91 9.81 -0.42
N ASP A 61 14.29 9.31 -1.60
CA ASP A 61 14.74 10.19 -2.69
C ASP A 61 13.60 10.65 -3.60
N ARG A 62 12.58 9.80 -3.83
CA ARG A 62 11.48 10.07 -4.78
C ARG A 62 10.15 9.48 -4.32
N PRO A 63 9.54 9.98 -3.23
CA PRO A 63 8.39 9.32 -2.59
C PRO A 63 7.13 9.22 -3.48
N ILE A 64 6.97 10.14 -4.44
CA ILE A 64 5.81 10.21 -5.35
C ILE A 64 6.06 9.41 -6.66
N SER A 65 7.28 8.94 -6.93
CA SER A 65 7.56 8.22 -8.18
C SER A 65 6.78 6.89 -8.25
N PRO A 66 5.87 6.70 -9.23
CA PRO A 66 5.05 5.50 -9.28
C PRO A 66 5.88 4.25 -9.58
N LEU A 67 6.82 4.35 -10.53
CA LEU A 67 7.61 3.22 -10.99
C LEU A 67 8.79 2.91 -10.07
N ALA A 68 9.52 3.90 -9.57
CA ALA A 68 10.69 3.65 -8.72
C ALA A 68 10.30 3.28 -7.28
N THR A 69 9.30 3.98 -6.74
CA THR A 69 8.91 3.85 -5.33
C THR A 69 7.64 3.03 -5.18
N GLY A 70 6.59 3.35 -5.94
CA GLY A 70 5.30 2.68 -5.84
C GLY A 70 5.39 1.17 -6.08
N THR A 71 6.07 0.73 -7.14
CA THR A 71 6.20 -0.70 -7.46
C THR A 71 7.04 -1.45 -6.42
N GLY A 72 8.12 -0.85 -5.91
CA GLY A 72 8.93 -1.44 -4.85
C GLY A 72 8.13 -1.60 -3.56
N VAL A 73 7.43 -0.53 -3.14
CA VAL A 73 6.60 -0.55 -1.91
C VAL A 73 5.50 -1.60 -2.05
N TRP A 74 4.83 -1.65 -3.21
CA TRP A 74 3.83 -2.64 -3.52
C TRP A 74 4.37 -4.08 -3.46
N ALA A 75 5.48 -4.35 -4.16
CA ALA A 75 6.06 -5.69 -4.25
C ALA A 75 6.46 -6.21 -2.87
N VAL A 76 7.15 -5.40 -2.06
CA VAL A 76 7.53 -5.80 -0.69
C VAL A 76 6.30 -5.98 0.18
N THR A 77 5.33 -5.07 0.12
CA THR A 77 4.09 -5.15 0.93
C THR A 77 3.30 -6.42 0.65
N VAL A 78 3.13 -6.78 -0.62
CA VAL A 78 2.38 -7.98 -1.02
C VAL A 78 3.15 -9.25 -0.69
N LEU A 79 4.43 -9.34 -1.07
CA LEU A 79 5.24 -10.54 -0.83
C LEU A 79 5.37 -10.83 0.66
N VAL A 80 5.77 -9.84 1.45
CA VAL A 80 5.95 -10.01 2.89
C VAL A 80 4.59 -10.17 3.58
N GLY A 81 3.56 -9.44 3.17
CA GLY A 81 2.22 -9.55 3.77
C GLY A 81 1.59 -10.92 3.56
N LEU A 82 1.71 -11.50 2.36
CA LEU A 82 1.22 -12.85 2.07
C LEU A 82 2.04 -13.93 2.80
N VAL A 83 3.37 -13.78 2.87
CA VAL A 83 4.24 -14.69 3.64
C VAL A 83 3.88 -14.63 5.12
N LEU A 84 3.83 -13.44 5.73
CA LEU A 84 3.46 -13.25 7.13
C LEU A 84 2.08 -13.85 7.42
N ARG A 85 1.09 -13.59 6.56
CA ARG A 85 -0.25 -14.16 6.70
C ARG A 85 -0.22 -15.69 6.69
N GLY A 86 0.50 -16.28 5.74
CA GLY A 86 0.61 -17.73 5.60
C GLY A 86 1.31 -18.38 6.79
N VAL A 87 2.47 -17.87 7.21
CA VAL A 87 3.25 -18.48 8.30
C VAL A 87 2.58 -18.31 9.67
N THR A 88 1.85 -17.23 9.88
CA THR A 88 1.15 -16.99 11.17
C THR A 88 -0.22 -17.64 11.26
N GLY A 89 -0.73 -18.21 10.16
CA GLY A 89 -2.08 -18.77 10.14
C GLY A 89 -3.15 -17.71 10.42
N ALA A 90 -2.92 -16.45 10.03
CA ALA A 90 -3.89 -15.37 10.24
C ALA A 90 -5.23 -15.61 9.49
N SER A 91 -5.29 -16.62 8.61
CA SER A 91 -6.49 -17.17 7.96
C SER A 91 -7.14 -18.33 8.72
N GLY A 92 -6.65 -18.73 9.89
CA GLY A 92 -7.11 -19.87 10.68
C GLY A 92 -6.31 -21.16 10.46
N GLU A 93 -5.67 -21.30 9.30
CA GLU A 93 -4.84 -22.47 8.95
C GLU A 93 -3.41 -22.03 8.60
N PRO A 94 -2.39 -22.42 9.38
CA PRO A 94 -0.99 -22.13 9.08
C PRO A 94 -0.55 -22.76 7.76
N GLY A 95 0.24 -22.03 6.98
CA GLY A 95 0.87 -22.52 5.75
C GLY A 95 0.01 -22.42 4.49
N THR A 96 -1.27 -22.02 4.58
CA THR A 96 -2.14 -21.90 3.40
C THR A 96 -2.70 -20.49 3.26
N VAL A 97 -2.58 -19.91 2.07
CA VAL A 97 -3.25 -18.66 1.70
C VAL A 97 -4.17 -18.93 0.50
N PRO A 98 -5.47 -18.57 0.56
CA PRO A 98 -6.38 -18.78 -0.57
C PRO A 98 -5.90 -18.03 -1.83
N VAL A 99 -5.95 -18.69 -2.99
CA VAL A 99 -5.53 -18.09 -4.28
C VAL A 99 -6.34 -16.83 -4.60
N SER A 100 -7.65 -16.84 -4.32
CA SER A 100 -8.51 -15.67 -4.48
C SER A 100 -8.01 -14.47 -3.66
N PHE A 101 -7.59 -14.71 -2.41
CA PHE A 101 -7.03 -13.69 -1.54
C PHE A 101 -5.70 -13.16 -2.09
N MET A 102 -4.82 -14.03 -2.60
CA MET A 102 -3.56 -13.60 -3.23
C MET A 102 -3.82 -12.66 -4.40
N ILE A 103 -4.75 -13.00 -5.29
CA ILE A 103 -5.10 -12.18 -6.47
C ILE A 103 -5.65 -10.82 -6.04
N VAL A 104 -6.62 -10.81 -5.12
CA VAL A 104 -7.25 -9.57 -4.64
C VAL A 104 -6.26 -8.70 -3.88
N ALA A 105 -5.49 -9.27 -2.96
CA ALA A 105 -4.48 -8.55 -2.19
C ALA A 105 -3.43 -7.93 -3.10
N THR A 106 -2.93 -8.70 -4.08
CA THR A 106 -1.94 -8.23 -5.05
C THR A 106 -2.50 -7.10 -5.91
N SER A 107 -3.70 -7.27 -6.46
CA SER A 107 -4.32 -6.32 -7.39
C SER A 107 -4.76 -5.03 -6.70
N LEU A 108 -5.42 -5.12 -5.54
CA LEU A 108 -5.87 -3.94 -4.80
C LEU A 108 -4.68 -3.15 -4.27
N ASN A 109 -3.65 -3.80 -3.69
CA ASN A 109 -2.47 -3.06 -3.25
C ASN A 109 -1.71 -2.43 -4.43
N LEU A 110 -1.72 -3.05 -5.62
CA LEU A 110 -1.13 -2.45 -6.82
C LEU A 110 -1.88 -1.16 -7.18
N VAL A 111 -3.20 -1.26 -7.31
CA VAL A 111 -4.05 -0.12 -7.69
C VAL A 111 -3.95 0.99 -6.66
N THR A 112 -3.97 0.65 -5.36
CA THR A 112 -3.92 1.67 -4.33
C THR A 112 -2.53 2.28 -4.25
N LEU A 113 -1.48 1.51 -3.92
CA LEU A 113 -0.13 2.04 -3.66
C LEU A 113 0.53 2.66 -4.91
N VAL A 114 0.31 2.09 -6.10
CA VAL A 114 0.87 2.64 -7.35
C VAL A 114 -0.06 3.67 -7.98
N GLY A 115 -1.37 3.39 -8.02
CA GLY A 115 -2.35 4.24 -8.70
C GLY A 115 -2.46 5.64 -8.11
N TRP A 116 -2.43 5.80 -6.79
CA TRP A 116 -2.46 7.14 -6.18
C TRP A 116 -1.22 7.96 -6.55
N ARG A 117 -0.04 7.32 -6.65
CA ARG A 117 1.21 7.97 -7.07
C ARG A 117 1.16 8.40 -8.53
N ILE A 118 0.55 7.59 -9.41
CA ILE A 118 0.29 7.97 -10.81
C ILE A 118 -0.55 9.26 -10.85
N ILE A 119 -1.65 9.29 -10.09
CA ILE A 119 -2.54 10.46 -9.99
C ILE A 119 -1.78 11.67 -9.46
N ALA A 120 -1.05 11.53 -8.34
CA ALA A 120 -0.28 12.61 -7.74
C ALA A 120 0.78 13.18 -8.69
N THR A 121 1.46 12.31 -9.46
CA THR A 121 2.44 12.72 -10.46
C THR A 121 1.78 13.48 -11.63
N ALA A 122 0.64 12.99 -12.13
CA ALA A 122 -0.11 13.64 -13.21
C ALA A 122 -0.63 15.03 -12.82
N VAL A 123 -1.19 15.15 -11.60
CA VAL A 123 -1.68 16.43 -11.07
C VAL A 123 -0.53 17.41 -10.84
N SER A 124 0.61 16.93 -10.34
CA SER A 124 1.80 17.78 -10.10
C SER A 124 2.47 18.23 -11.40
N GLY A 125 2.55 17.36 -12.41
CA GLY A 125 3.15 17.64 -13.72
C GLY A 125 2.29 18.54 -14.63
N GLY A 126 0.96 18.54 -14.45
CA GLY A 126 0.06 19.42 -15.20
C GLY A 126 0.27 20.91 -14.89
N SER A 127 0.69 21.24 -13.68
CA SER A 127 0.86 22.62 -13.21
C SER A 127 2.06 23.34 -13.85
N SER A 128 3.10 22.60 -14.24
CA SER A 128 4.32 23.15 -14.86
C SER A 128 4.12 23.55 -16.33
N ARG A 129 3.13 22.97 -17.02
CA ARG A 129 2.83 23.26 -18.43
C ARG A 129 2.05 24.56 -18.61
N ARG A 130 1.35 25.05 -17.58
CA ARG A 130 0.48 26.23 -17.63
C ARG A 130 1.23 27.57 -17.52
N GLY A 131 2.50 27.55 -17.14
CA GLY A 131 3.34 28.75 -17.01
C GLY A 131 4.15 29.14 -18.25
N ARG A 132 4.13 28.34 -19.33
CA ARG A 132 4.96 28.54 -20.53
C ARG A 132 4.21 29.18 -21.72
N SER A 133 2.97 29.60 -21.51
CA SER A 133 2.09 30.17 -22.54
C SER A 133 1.66 31.62 -22.24
N ARG A 134 2.48 32.40 -21.54
CA ARG A 134 2.29 33.83 -21.34
C ARG A 134 3.52 34.58 -21.79
#